data_AF-A0A1R1BCI4-F1
#
_entry.id   AF-A0A1R1BCI4-F1
#
_cell.length_a   1.000
_cell.length_b   1.000
_cell.length_c   1.000
_cell.angle_alpha   90.00
_cell.angle_beta   90.00
_cell.angle_gamma   90.00
#
_symmetry.space_group_name_H-M   'P 1'
#
loop_
_entity.id
_entity.type
_entity.pdbx_description
1 polymer ?
#
loop_
_entity_poly.entity_id
_entity_poly.type
_entity_poly.pdbx_seq_one_letter_code
_entity_poly.pdbx_strand_id
1 'polypeptide(L)'
;MKRILKACIPFTLLLSILISSQAIPAIAAEPAVNEDWTRFPLIAHALGGIDGVDYTNSLEAFQTNYDKGQRLFEVDFSITKDGLLAARHDWMGYLATKFEQDIPANKLEEPLTLKEFKSYKILENYTPLSFADVARLSKKYPDVYFITDTKETDPELVKQQFTVIRDTANRIDPTILDRFIPEIYSPEMLDIVRDIIPFKHVIFSLYLTSMEPAEVVQYVKEHDVHVVAMPEERATKSFIKDLNDIGVVTYVHSLNKVKDVKKLMRMGVHGVYTDFLSYKDLGIDEAPLIAVGQTDAEKSAANLTTQDPSLTTASADTVTGQSTVAPAPTTWEKIKLLLGQLFNS
;
A
#
# COMPACT_ATOMS: atom_id res chain seq x y z
N MET A 1 -78.59 61.87 13.10
CA MET A 1 -78.73 61.14 14.37
C MET A 1 -78.26 59.71 14.15
N LYS A 2 -77.38 59.22 15.04
CA LYS A 2 -77.12 57.80 15.43
C LYS A 2 -77.36 56.72 14.36
N ARG A 3 -76.46 55.78 14.04
CA ARG A 3 -75.18 55.27 14.58
C ARG A 3 -74.94 53.97 13.76
N ILE A 4 -73.72 53.41 13.85
CA ILE A 4 -73.38 51.98 13.64
C ILE A 4 -72.63 51.62 12.34
N LEU A 5 -71.37 51.24 12.61
CA LEU A 5 -70.44 50.31 11.97
C LEU A 5 -70.08 50.46 10.48
N LYS A 6 -68.90 51.04 10.30
CA LYS A 6 -68.02 50.85 9.14
C LYS A 6 -67.48 49.42 9.13
N ALA A 7 -67.89 48.63 8.15
CA ALA A 7 -67.13 47.51 7.63
C ALA A 7 -66.61 47.93 6.26
N CYS A 8 -65.32 48.25 6.16
CA CYS A 8 -64.60 48.39 4.90
C CYS A 8 -63.12 48.10 5.17
N ILE A 9 -62.65 46.98 4.61
CA ILE A 9 -61.25 46.58 4.47
C ILE A 9 -60.60 47.52 3.43
N PRO A 10 -59.42 48.09 3.70
CA PRO A 10 -58.45 48.39 2.65
C PRO A 10 -57.15 47.63 2.96
N PHE A 11 -56.77 46.67 2.12
CA PHE A 11 -55.89 46.85 0.97
C PHE A 11 -54.46 47.29 1.37
N THR A 12 -53.58 46.27 1.35
CA THR A 12 -52.17 46.26 0.93
C THR A 12 -51.13 47.12 1.67
N LEU A 13 -50.25 46.43 2.41
CA LEU A 13 -48.82 46.43 2.10
C LEU A 13 -48.20 45.10 2.56
N LEU A 14 -48.19 44.11 1.67
CA LEU A 14 -47.38 42.90 1.84
C LEU A 14 -45.94 43.29 1.54
N LEU A 15 -45.11 43.49 2.56
CA LEU A 15 -43.66 43.57 2.39
C LEU A 15 -43.11 42.13 2.35
N SER A 16 -43.39 41.42 1.27
CA SER A 16 -42.70 40.16 0.96
C SER A 16 -41.28 40.50 0.55
N ILE A 17 -40.34 40.34 1.48
CA ILE A 17 -38.91 40.35 1.19
C ILE A 17 -38.65 39.10 0.33
N LEU A 18 -38.66 39.28 -0.99
CA LEU A 18 -38.09 38.34 -1.93
C LEU A 18 -36.57 38.35 -1.71
N ILE A 19 -36.11 37.51 -0.78
CA ILE A 19 -34.72 37.08 -0.79
C ILE A 19 -34.61 36.24 -2.05
N SER A 20 -34.04 36.83 -3.10
CA SER A 20 -33.64 36.10 -4.28
C SER A 20 -32.56 35.13 -3.79
N SER A 21 -32.92 33.86 -3.56
CA SER A 21 -31.93 32.78 -3.48
C SER A 21 -31.25 32.72 -4.83
N GLN A 22 -30.17 33.49 -4.99
CA GLN A 22 -29.20 33.17 -6.01
C GLN A 22 -28.63 31.83 -5.59
N ALA A 23 -29.03 30.78 -6.31
CA ALA A 23 -28.37 29.50 -6.22
C ALA A 23 -26.89 29.77 -6.49
N ILE A 24 -26.08 29.63 -5.45
CA ILE A 24 -24.63 29.53 -5.60
C ILE A 24 -24.45 28.39 -6.60
N PRO A 25 -23.86 28.63 -7.79
CA PRO A 25 -23.59 27.53 -8.70
C PRO A 25 -22.76 26.54 -7.89
N ALA A 26 -23.24 25.29 -7.83
CA ALA A 26 -22.45 24.20 -7.28
C ALA A 26 -21.14 24.21 -8.06
N ILE A 27 -20.09 24.76 -7.43
CA ILE A 27 -18.73 24.51 -7.83
C ILE A 27 -18.65 22.99 -7.82
N ALA A 28 -18.49 22.42 -9.01
CA ALA A 28 -18.20 21.01 -9.15
C ALA A 28 -17.09 20.73 -8.14
N ALA A 29 -17.36 19.84 -7.18
CA ALA A 29 -16.36 19.42 -6.23
C ALA A 29 -15.10 19.08 -7.03
N GLU A 30 -14.00 19.76 -6.75
CA GLU A 30 -12.71 19.28 -7.21
C GLU A 30 -12.62 17.81 -6.79
N PRO A 31 -12.22 16.90 -7.69
CA PRO A 31 -12.09 15.49 -7.33
C PRO A 31 -11.22 15.40 -6.07
N ALA A 32 -11.68 14.57 -5.13
CA ALA A 32 -11.09 14.41 -3.81
C ALA A 32 -9.56 14.50 -3.87
N VAL A 33 -9.02 15.38 -3.03
CA VAL A 33 -7.60 15.61 -2.75
C VAL A 33 -6.76 14.38 -3.11
N ASN A 34 -6.08 14.41 -4.27
CA ASN A 34 -5.12 13.38 -4.63
C ASN A 34 -4.10 13.30 -3.50
N GLU A 35 -4.08 12.17 -2.79
CA GLU A 35 -3.13 11.89 -1.74
C GLU A 35 -1.71 12.10 -2.28
N ASP A 36 -0.82 12.69 -1.49
CA ASP A 36 0.49 13.15 -2.01
C ASP A 36 1.24 12.04 -2.76
N TRP A 37 1.15 10.78 -2.29
CA TRP A 37 1.81 9.63 -2.88
C TRP A 37 1.17 9.08 -4.16
N THR A 38 -0.13 9.32 -4.42
CA THR A 38 -0.79 8.87 -5.66
C THR A 38 -0.45 9.76 -6.86
N ARG A 39 0.46 10.73 -6.72
CA ARG A 39 1.09 11.38 -7.88
C ARG A 39 2.01 10.44 -8.66
N PHE A 40 2.45 9.33 -8.04
CA PHE A 40 3.36 8.37 -8.65
C PHE A 40 2.58 7.22 -9.32
N PRO A 41 2.63 7.08 -10.66
CA PRO A 41 1.93 6.01 -11.37
C PRO A 41 2.65 4.66 -11.38
N LEU A 42 3.86 4.57 -10.80
CA LEU A 42 4.63 3.32 -10.73
C LEU A 42 4.89 2.94 -9.28
N ILE A 43 4.48 1.72 -8.95
CA ILE A 43 4.83 1.02 -7.71
C ILE A 43 5.93 0.03 -8.06
N ALA A 44 7.10 0.18 -7.43
CA ALA A 44 8.18 -0.79 -7.56
C ALA A 44 7.81 -2.06 -6.76
N HIS A 45 7.44 -3.11 -7.48
CA HIS A 45 6.98 -4.38 -6.91
C HIS A 45 8.14 -5.14 -6.25
N ALA A 46 7.97 -5.55 -5.00
CA ALA A 46 8.98 -6.18 -4.17
C ALA A 46 10.31 -5.41 -4.12
N LEU A 47 10.20 -4.08 -3.92
CA LEU A 47 11.27 -3.07 -4.04
C LEU A 47 11.83 -2.86 -5.46
N GLY A 48 11.18 -3.43 -6.45
CA GLY A 48 11.57 -3.46 -7.85
C GLY A 48 12.62 -4.54 -8.15
N GLY A 49 12.75 -4.84 -9.44
CA GLY A 49 13.73 -5.79 -9.95
C GLY A 49 15.14 -5.22 -9.99
N ILE A 50 16.12 -6.12 -9.86
CA ILE A 50 17.55 -5.84 -9.90
C ILE A 50 18.27 -6.93 -10.70
N ASP A 51 19.15 -6.55 -11.62
CA ASP A 51 19.92 -7.46 -12.48
C ASP A 51 19.08 -8.54 -13.19
N GLY A 52 17.87 -8.16 -13.60
CA GLY A 52 16.93 -9.06 -14.28
C GLY A 52 16.17 -10.01 -13.36
N VAL A 53 16.31 -9.86 -12.03
CA VAL A 53 15.61 -10.66 -11.02
C VAL A 53 14.59 -9.82 -10.27
N ASP A 54 13.37 -10.32 -10.20
CA ASP A 54 12.22 -9.79 -9.48
C ASP A 54 12.07 -10.44 -8.08
N TYR A 55 11.18 -9.89 -7.25
CA TYR A 55 10.82 -10.41 -5.91
C TYR A 55 11.93 -10.41 -4.84
N THR A 56 13.09 -9.83 -5.11
CA THR A 56 14.23 -9.94 -4.18
C THR A 56 13.96 -9.28 -2.81
N ASN A 57 13.09 -8.26 -2.74
CA ASN A 57 12.83 -7.52 -1.50
C ASN A 57 14.13 -7.08 -0.80
N SER A 58 15.17 -6.77 -1.59
CA SER A 58 16.52 -6.51 -1.11
C SER A 58 16.83 -5.02 -0.95
N LEU A 59 17.83 -4.70 -0.12
CA LEU A 59 18.33 -3.34 0.04
C LEU A 59 18.81 -2.75 -1.30
N GLU A 60 19.52 -3.56 -2.07
CA GLU A 60 20.14 -3.17 -3.33
C GLU A 60 19.07 -2.91 -4.40
N ALA A 61 17.99 -3.70 -4.44
CA ALA A 61 16.83 -3.43 -5.27
C ALA A 61 16.19 -2.07 -4.95
N PHE A 62 15.92 -1.81 -3.66
CA PHE A 62 15.40 -0.51 -3.22
C PHE A 62 16.30 0.65 -3.67
N GLN A 63 17.60 0.58 -3.38
CA GLN A 63 18.56 1.65 -3.70
C GLN A 63 18.64 1.89 -5.20
N THR A 64 18.77 0.81 -5.98
CA THR A 64 18.86 0.87 -7.45
C THR A 64 17.62 1.53 -8.05
N ASN A 65 16.42 1.19 -7.54
CA ASN A 65 15.18 1.74 -8.08
C ASN A 65 14.87 3.14 -7.55
N TYR A 66 15.28 3.48 -6.31
CA TYR A 66 15.26 4.85 -5.79
C TYR A 66 16.11 5.80 -6.66
N ASP A 67 17.31 5.36 -7.03
CA ASP A 67 18.24 6.14 -7.88
C ASP A 67 17.70 6.32 -9.31
N LYS A 68 16.80 5.44 -9.77
CA LYS A 68 16.04 5.60 -11.02
C LYS A 68 14.81 6.51 -10.89
N GLY A 69 14.62 7.15 -9.74
CA GLY A 69 13.53 8.09 -9.49
C GLY A 69 12.28 7.47 -8.86
N GLN A 70 12.27 6.16 -8.52
CA GLN A 70 11.12 5.57 -7.83
C GLN A 70 10.95 6.14 -6.43
N ARG A 71 9.69 6.35 -6.03
CA ARG A 71 9.30 6.88 -4.72
C ARG A 71 8.19 6.08 -4.04
N LEU A 72 7.60 5.13 -4.75
CA LEU A 72 6.55 4.27 -4.24
C LEU A 72 6.99 2.82 -4.41
N PHE A 73 7.12 2.10 -3.30
CA PHE A 73 7.68 0.76 -3.26
C PHE A 73 6.73 -0.17 -2.53
N GLU A 74 6.39 -1.30 -3.13
CA GLU A 74 5.71 -2.38 -2.43
C GLU A 74 6.76 -3.34 -1.84
N VAL A 75 6.45 -3.91 -0.67
CA VAL A 75 7.29 -4.86 0.05
C VAL A 75 6.44 -5.98 0.62
N ASP A 76 6.80 -7.21 0.26
CA ASP A 76 6.20 -8.40 0.83
C ASP A 76 6.68 -8.59 2.28
N PHE A 77 5.80 -8.91 3.22
CA PHE A 77 6.16 -9.24 4.59
C PHE A 77 5.61 -10.59 5.04
N SER A 78 6.52 -11.54 5.26
CA SER A 78 6.24 -12.85 5.83
C SER A 78 6.67 -12.93 7.29
N ILE A 79 5.86 -13.58 8.13
CA ILE A 79 6.16 -13.75 9.55
C ILE A 79 7.25 -14.80 9.76
N THR A 80 8.26 -14.48 10.56
CA THR A 80 9.37 -15.39 10.89
C THR A 80 8.99 -16.33 12.03
N LYS A 81 9.78 -17.39 12.22
CA LYS A 81 9.58 -18.37 13.30
C LYS A 81 9.60 -17.75 14.70
N ASP A 82 10.34 -16.65 14.86
CA ASP A 82 10.46 -15.85 16.07
C ASP A 82 9.48 -14.66 16.11
N GLY A 83 8.46 -14.64 15.24
CA GLY A 83 7.34 -13.70 15.29
C GLY A 83 7.67 -12.27 14.83
N LEU A 84 8.72 -12.09 14.04
CA LEU A 84 9.12 -10.83 13.41
C LEU A 84 8.72 -10.83 11.92
N LEU A 85 8.99 -9.75 11.19
CA LEU A 85 8.64 -9.63 9.78
C LEU A 85 9.89 -9.59 8.89
N ALA A 86 10.02 -10.60 8.03
CA ALA A 86 11.00 -10.67 6.96
C ALA A 86 10.41 -10.06 5.68
N ALA A 87 11.18 -9.23 4.98
CA ALA A 87 10.82 -8.72 3.67
C ALA A 87 10.97 -9.84 2.64
N ARG A 88 9.89 -10.58 2.40
CA ARG A 88 9.84 -11.83 1.62
C ARG A 88 8.40 -12.20 1.31
N HIS A 89 8.17 -12.66 0.08
CA HIS A 89 6.87 -13.10 -0.42
C HIS A 89 6.27 -14.28 0.36
N ASP A 90 7.01 -15.39 0.52
CA ASP A 90 6.56 -16.56 1.28
C ASP A 90 7.76 -17.41 1.76
N TRP A 91 7.50 -18.51 2.49
CA TRP A 91 8.53 -19.43 2.99
C TRP A 91 8.73 -20.69 2.16
N MET A 92 8.19 -20.76 0.94
CA MET A 92 8.29 -21.95 0.10
C MET A 92 9.70 -22.08 -0.50
N GLY A 93 10.13 -23.33 -0.71
CA GLY A 93 11.50 -23.65 -1.13
C GLY A 93 11.88 -23.14 -2.52
N TYR A 94 10.90 -22.81 -3.37
CA TYR A 94 11.18 -22.26 -4.70
C TYR A 94 11.90 -20.91 -4.63
N LEU A 95 11.61 -20.06 -3.62
CA LEU A 95 12.29 -18.77 -3.47
C LEU A 95 13.74 -18.96 -3.06
N ALA A 96 14.03 -19.91 -2.17
CA ALA A 96 15.42 -20.23 -1.82
C ALA A 96 16.22 -20.69 -3.05
N THR A 97 15.58 -21.48 -3.93
CA THR A 97 16.19 -21.92 -5.20
C THR A 97 16.38 -20.75 -6.17
N LYS A 98 15.34 -19.93 -6.39
CA LYS A 98 15.38 -18.75 -7.26
C LYS A 98 16.47 -17.75 -6.84
N PHE A 99 16.66 -17.59 -5.54
CA PHE A 99 17.58 -16.63 -4.95
C PHE A 99 18.93 -17.25 -4.55
N GLU A 100 19.20 -18.49 -4.96
CA GLU A 100 20.46 -19.20 -4.72
C GLU A 100 20.89 -19.13 -3.24
N GLN A 101 19.91 -19.22 -2.32
CA GLN A 101 20.16 -19.17 -0.89
C GLN A 101 20.56 -20.56 -0.39
N ASP A 102 21.70 -20.66 0.30
CA ASP A 102 22.21 -21.90 0.90
C ASP A 102 21.45 -22.30 2.17
N ILE A 103 20.13 -22.44 2.06
CA ILE A 103 19.25 -22.86 3.15
C ILE A 103 19.26 -24.39 3.24
N PRO A 104 19.51 -24.98 4.43
CA PRO A 104 19.46 -26.43 4.60
C PRO A 104 18.13 -27.04 4.15
N ALA A 105 18.19 -28.18 3.44
CA ALA A 105 17.02 -28.83 2.84
C ALA A 105 15.86 -29.08 3.83
N ASN A 106 16.18 -29.38 5.09
CA ASN A 106 15.18 -29.60 6.16
C ASN A 106 14.53 -28.31 6.69
N LYS A 107 14.85 -27.14 6.12
CA LYS A 107 14.30 -25.83 6.48
C LYS A 107 13.67 -25.09 5.29
N LEU A 108 13.63 -25.70 4.10
CA LEU A 108 13.19 -25.03 2.87
C LEU A 108 11.68 -24.71 2.82
N GLU A 109 10.87 -25.39 3.64
CA GLU A 109 9.41 -25.27 3.63
C GLU A 109 8.85 -24.73 4.96
N GLU A 110 9.72 -24.19 5.82
CA GLU A 110 9.35 -23.66 7.12
C GLU A 110 9.84 -22.22 7.30
N PRO A 111 9.11 -21.38 8.06
CA PRO A 111 9.64 -20.09 8.47
C PRO A 111 10.98 -20.21 9.19
N LEU A 112 11.94 -19.37 8.78
CA LEU A 112 13.21 -19.21 9.49
C LEU A 112 13.06 -18.21 10.63
N THR A 113 13.98 -18.23 11.61
CA THR A 113 14.14 -17.06 12.50
C THR A 113 14.65 -15.87 11.70
N LEU A 114 14.37 -14.64 12.13
CA LEU A 114 14.83 -13.46 11.39
C LEU A 114 16.36 -13.43 11.26
N LYS A 115 17.07 -13.85 12.31
CA LYS A 115 18.54 -13.95 12.31
C LYS A 115 19.04 -14.92 11.26
N GLU A 116 18.42 -16.09 11.14
CA GLU A 116 18.77 -17.08 10.11
C GLU A 116 18.48 -16.53 8.72
N PHE A 117 17.27 -15.99 8.49
CA PHE A 117 16.90 -15.39 7.21
C PHE A 117 17.91 -14.33 6.76
N LYS A 118 18.27 -13.39 7.64
CA LYS A 118 19.26 -12.34 7.33
C LYS A 118 20.68 -12.86 7.12
N SER A 119 20.99 -14.09 7.51
CA SER A 119 22.31 -14.71 7.29
C SER A 119 22.46 -15.30 5.88
N TYR A 120 21.36 -15.63 5.20
CA TYR A 120 21.38 -16.16 3.84
C TYR A 120 21.23 -15.02 2.83
N LYS A 121 22.34 -14.64 2.20
CA LYS A 121 22.34 -13.66 1.12
C LYS A 121 21.48 -14.11 -0.05
N ILE A 122 20.83 -13.15 -0.70
CA ILE A 122 20.05 -13.38 -1.93
C ILE A 122 21.03 -13.20 -3.11
N LEU A 123 21.15 -14.19 -3.98
CA LEU A 123 22.07 -14.19 -5.13
C LEU A 123 23.50 -13.80 -4.74
N GLU A 124 23.99 -14.42 -3.65
CA GLU A 124 25.30 -14.24 -3.00
C GLU A 124 25.59 -12.85 -2.42
N ASN A 125 24.96 -11.79 -2.93
CA ASN A 125 25.36 -10.41 -2.69
C ASN A 125 24.28 -9.58 -2.03
N TYR A 126 23.01 -9.79 -2.40
CA TYR A 126 21.91 -8.94 -1.96
C TYR A 126 21.51 -9.18 -0.52
N THR A 127 21.19 -8.09 0.14
CA THR A 127 20.95 -8.00 1.57
C THR A 127 19.46 -8.18 1.84
N PRO A 128 19.06 -9.27 2.53
CA PRO A 128 17.67 -9.47 2.95
C PRO A 128 17.26 -8.41 3.98
N LEU A 129 16.04 -7.90 3.86
CA LEU A 129 15.50 -6.88 4.74
C LEU A 129 14.47 -7.44 5.72
N SER A 130 14.31 -6.76 6.85
CA SER A 130 13.18 -6.94 7.78
C SER A 130 12.28 -5.71 7.73
N PHE A 131 11.09 -5.77 8.34
CA PHE A 131 10.28 -4.56 8.53
C PHE A 131 11.05 -3.47 9.29
N ALA A 132 11.87 -3.83 10.28
CA ALA A 132 12.70 -2.86 11.01
C ALA A 132 13.74 -2.17 10.10
N ASP A 133 14.27 -2.87 9.10
CA ASP A 133 15.17 -2.27 8.11
C ASP A 133 14.40 -1.32 7.17
N VAL A 134 13.22 -1.73 6.68
CA VAL A 134 12.35 -0.89 5.84
C VAL A 134 11.86 0.36 6.59
N ALA A 135 11.53 0.23 7.88
CA ALA A 135 11.20 1.36 8.75
C ALA A 135 12.37 2.36 8.87
N ARG A 136 13.61 1.87 8.97
CA ARG A 136 14.82 2.72 8.94
C ARG A 136 15.05 3.36 7.57
N LEU A 137 14.77 2.64 6.49
CA LEU A 137 14.80 3.21 5.13
C LEU A 137 13.77 4.33 5.00
N SER A 138 12.54 4.12 5.44
CA SER A 138 11.50 5.17 5.47
C SER A 138 12.02 6.41 6.20
N LYS A 139 12.56 6.27 7.40
CA LYS A 139 13.15 7.41 8.14
C LYS A 139 14.27 8.13 7.38
N LYS A 140 15.15 7.38 6.72
CA LYS A 140 16.30 7.92 5.98
C LYS A 140 15.91 8.60 4.66
N TYR A 141 14.86 8.11 4.01
CA TYR A 141 14.36 8.58 2.72
C TYR A 141 12.96 9.17 2.93
N PRO A 142 12.83 10.43 3.36
CA PRO A 142 11.53 11.01 3.72
C PRO A 142 10.61 11.24 2.51
N ASP A 143 11.16 11.15 1.30
CA ASP A 143 10.45 11.33 0.03
C ASP A 143 9.87 10.03 -0.55
N VAL A 144 10.01 8.88 0.15
CA VAL A 144 9.45 7.60 -0.28
C VAL A 144 8.25 7.15 0.55
N TYR A 145 7.39 6.36 -0.09
CA TYR A 145 6.25 5.67 0.49
C TYR A 145 6.42 4.16 0.31
N PHE A 146 6.00 3.41 1.31
CA PHE A 146 6.04 1.95 1.30
C PHE A 146 4.64 1.37 1.37
N ILE A 147 4.31 0.49 0.44
CA ILE A 147 3.11 -0.33 0.45
C ILE A 147 3.47 -1.64 1.14
N THR A 148 2.74 -2.02 2.20
CA THR A 148 2.99 -3.30 2.89
C THR A 148 2.06 -4.37 2.36
N ASP A 149 2.63 -5.44 1.83
CA ASP A 149 1.90 -6.57 1.29
C ASP A 149 2.15 -7.79 2.19
N THR A 150 1.15 -8.18 2.97
CA THR A 150 1.30 -9.32 3.91
C THR A 150 0.64 -10.61 3.44
N LYS A 151 -0.25 -10.54 2.44
CA LYS A 151 -1.12 -11.63 1.91
C LYS A 151 -1.75 -12.54 2.99
N GLU A 152 -1.94 -12.04 4.21
CA GLU A 152 -2.46 -12.82 5.33
C GLU A 152 -3.98 -12.65 5.46
N THR A 153 -4.67 -13.75 5.73
CA THR A 153 -6.14 -13.80 5.87
C THR A 153 -6.59 -14.36 7.20
N ASP A 154 -5.69 -15.00 7.96
CA ASP A 154 -5.97 -15.42 9.33
C ASP A 154 -5.99 -14.18 10.27
N PRO A 155 -7.12 -13.89 10.94
CA PRO A 155 -7.26 -12.70 11.78
C PRO A 155 -6.20 -12.55 12.88
N GLU A 156 -5.77 -13.65 13.50
CA GLU A 156 -4.78 -13.61 14.57
C GLU A 156 -3.38 -13.33 14.02
N LEU A 157 -3.04 -13.88 12.85
CA LEU A 157 -1.79 -13.59 12.17
C LEU A 157 -1.76 -12.15 11.62
N VAL A 158 -2.85 -11.64 11.04
CA VAL A 158 -2.98 -10.22 10.67
C VAL A 158 -2.72 -9.35 11.89
N LYS A 159 -3.41 -9.63 13.01
CA LYS A 159 -3.22 -8.87 14.25
C LYS A 159 -1.78 -8.91 14.76
N GLN A 160 -1.12 -10.06 14.66
CA GLN A 160 0.28 -10.20 15.02
C GLN A 160 1.20 -9.36 14.11
N GLN A 161 1.05 -9.46 12.79
CA GLN A 161 1.88 -8.71 11.82
C GLN A 161 1.75 -7.20 12.05
N PHE A 162 0.53 -6.68 12.16
CA PHE A 162 0.30 -5.25 12.35
C PHE A 162 0.69 -4.75 13.74
N THR A 163 0.64 -5.61 14.77
CA THR A 163 1.22 -5.29 16.08
C THR A 163 2.74 -5.14 16.00
N VAL A 164 3.44 -6.03 15.28
CA VAL A 164 4.89 -5.94 15.06
C VAL A 164 5.25 -4.67 14.29
N ILE A 165 4.45 -4.30 13.27
CA ILE A 165 4.61 -3.04 12.52
C ILE A 165 4.50 -1.84 13.46
N ARG A 166 3.43 -1.76 14.25
CA ARG A 166 3.19 -0.67 15.21
C ARG A 166 4.34 -0.52 16.19
N ASP A 167 4.71 -1.61 16.85
CA ASP A 167 5.70 -1.60 17.93
C ASP A 167 7.10 -1.28 17.40
N THR A 168 7.42 -1.77 16.20
CA THR A 168 8.69 -1.45 15.52
C THR A 168 8.74 0.03 15.11
N ALA A 169 7.66 0.58 14.54
CA ALA A 169 7.60 1.98 14.16
C ALA A 169 7.69 2.89 15.39
N ASN A 170 6.93 2.61 16.46
CA ASN A 170 6.96 3.37 17.71
C ASN A 170 8.36 3.43 18.34
N ARG A 171 9.16 2.37 18.18
CA ARG A 171 10.55 2.33 18.67
C ARG A 171 11.52 3.14 17.81
N ILE A 172 11.31 3.21 16.50
CA ILE A 172 12.22 3.88 15.56
C ILE A 172 11.88 5.36 15.40
N ASP A 173 10.64 5.63 15.00
CA ASP A 173 10.01 6.93 14.80
C ASP A 173 8.55 6.69 14.37
N PRO A 174 7.53 6.97 15.20
CA PRO A 174 6.14 6.70 14.85
C PRO A 174 5.63 7.50 13.65
N THR A 175 6.26 8.63 13.30
CA THR A 175 5.85 9.47 12.17
C THR A 175 6.04 8.81 10.81
N ILE A 176 6.86 7.75 10.72
CA ILE A 176 7.04 7.00 9.48
C ILE A 176 5.75 6.31 9.02
N LEU A 177 4.82 6.02 9.94
CA LEU A 177 3.56 5.33 9.63
C LEU A 177 2.68 6.13 8.66
N ASP A 178 2.83 7.45 8.59
CA ASP A 178 2.14 8.30 7.60
C ASP A 178 2.57 7.99 6.15
N ARG A 179 3.67 7.26 5.96
CA ARG A 179 4.22 6.84 4.67
C ARG A 179 4.22 5.34 4.46
N PHE A 180 3.56 4.59 5.35
CA PHE A 180 3.24 3.18 5.15
C PHE A 180 1.77 3.04 4.76
N ILE A 181 1.50 2.27 3.72
CA ILE A 181 0.18 2.12 3.11
C ILE A 181 -0.11 0.62 3.01
N PRO A 182 -0.87 0.02 3.93
CA PRO A 182 -1.11 -1.41 3.87
C PRO A 182 -2.04 -1.78 2.71
N GLU A 183 -1.72 -2.88 2.05
CA GLU A 183 -2.70 -3.61 1.25
C GLU A 183 -3.66 -4.34 2.18
N ILE A 184 -4.95 -4.26 1.84
CA ILE A 184 -6.06 -4.83 2.60
C ILE A 184 -6.81 -5.79 1.70
N TYR A 185 -6.90 -7.05 2.10
CA TYR A 185 -7.45 -8.13 1.26
C TYR A 185 -8.90 -8.50 1.59
N SER A 186 -9.43 -8.00 2.71
CA SER A 186 -10.80 -8.26 3.13
C SER A 186 -11.35 -7.14 4.02
N PRO A 187 -12.69 -7.02 4.14
CA PRO A 187 -13.32 -6.14 5.14
C PRO A 187 -12.86 -6.40 6.58
N GLU A 188 -12.76 -7.66 6.97
CA GLU A 188 -12.31 -8.04 8.32
C GLU A 188 -10.85 -7.60 8.58
N MET A 189 -9.97 -7.73 7.59
CA MET A 189 -8.60 -7.23 7.69
C MET A 189 -8.58 -5.71 7.87
N LEU A 190 -9.43 -4.96 7.16
CA LEU A 190 -9.50 -3.51 7.32
C LEU A 190 -9.81 -3.10 8.76
N ASP A 191 -10.80 -3.74 9.36
CA ASP A 191 -11.23 -3.47 10.73
C ASP A 191 -10.12 -3.77 11.73
N ILE A 192 -9.48 -4.95 11.62
CA ILE A 192 -8.36 -5.34 12.48
C ILE A 192 -7.20 -4.34 12.35
N VAL A 193 -6.83 -3.97 11.12
CA VAL A 193 -5.73 -3.04 10.87
C VAL A 193 -6.02 -1.68 11.48
N ARG A 194 -7.22 -1.13 11.27
CA ARG A 194 -7.65 0.17 11.82
C ARG A 194 -7.61 0.22 13.34
N ASP A 195 -7.99 -0.88 14.00
CA ASP A 195 -7.97 -0.98 15.46
C ASP A 195 -6.55 -0.97 16.04
N ILE A 196 -5.55 -1.43 15.28
CA ILE A 196 -4.14 -1.49 15.72
C ILE A 196 -3.41 -0.21 15.35
N ILE A 197 -3.56 0.25 14.09
CA ILE A 197 -2.94 1.45 13.54
C ILE A 197 -3.96 2.14 12.63
N PRO A 198 -4.37 3.38 12.93
CA PRO A 198 -5.21 4.16 12.04
C PRO A 198 -4.34 4.75 10.90
N PHE A 199 -3.90 3.90 9.97
CA PHE A 199 -3.13 4.35 8.81
C PHE A 199 -3.91 5.43 8.06
N LYS A 200 -3.19 6.48 7.64
CA LYS A 200 -3.76 7.59 6.88
C LYS A 200 -4.34 7.12 5.55
N HIS A 201 -3.71 6.12 4.95
CA HIS A 201 -4.00 5.61 3.62
C HIS A 201 -3.93 4.08 3.64
N VAL A 202 -4.79 3.42 2.87
CA VAL A 202 -4.78 1.97 2.64
C VAL A 202 -5.07 1.71 1.17
N ILE A 203 -4.63 0.56 0.65
CA ILE A 203 -5.00 0.06 -0.67
C ILE A 203 -5.92 -1.14 -0.48
N PHE A 204 -7.13 -1.12 -1.05
CA PHE A 204 -7.94 -2.33 -1.09
C PHE A 204 -7.50 -3.20 -2.27
N SER A 205 -6.88 -4.33 -1.97
CA SER A 205 -6.28 -5.23 -2.95
C SER A 205 -7.26 -6.34 -3.33
N LEU A 206 -7.59 -6.42 -4.62
CA LEU A 206 -8.56 -7.38 -5.15
C LEU A 206 -7.97 -8.75 -5.43
N TYR A 207 -6.73 -8.99 -5.00
CA TYR A 207 -5.99 -10.22 -5.29
C TYR A 207 -6.60 -11.47 -4.62
N LEU A 208 -7.02 -11.35 -3.36
CA LEU A 208 -7.57 -12.48 -2.57
C LEU A 208 -9.09 -12.44 -2.38
N THR A 209 -9.74 -11.33 -2.74
CA THR A 209 -11.19 -11.18 -2.57
C THR A 209 -11.97 -11.65 -3.79
N SER A 210 -13.10 -12.32 -3.55
CA SER A 210 -14.06 -12.69 -4.59
C SER A 210 -15.13 -11.64 -4.86
N MET A 211 -15.03 -10.45 -4.26
CA MET A 211 -16.03 -9.40 -4.42
C MET A 211 -16.18 -8.96 -5.88
N GLU A 212 -17.42 -8.96 -6.35
CA GLU A 212 -17.79 -8.51 -7.68
C GLU A 212 -17.60 -6.99 -7.83
N PRO A 213 -17.39 -6.46 -9.04
CA PRO A 213 -17.15 -5.04 -9.29
C PRO A 213 -18.09 -4.07 -8.55
N ALA A 214 -19.40 -4.36 -8.54
CA ALA A 214 -20.39 -3.52 -7.86
C ALA A 214 -20.24 -3.53 -6.33
N GLU A 215 -19.88 -4.68 -5.76
CA GLU A 215 -19.63 -4.83 -4.33
C GLU A 215 -18.39 -4.06 -3.92
N VAL A 216 -17.32 -4.12 -4.74
CA VAL A 216 -16.10 -3.33 -4.51
C VAL A 216 -16.41 -1.83 -4.52
N VAL A 217 -17.13 -1.34 -5.54
CA VAL A 217 -17.53 0.08 -5.65
C VAL A 217 -18.33 0.52 -4.43
N GLN A 218 -19.26 -0.30 -3.95
CA GLN A 218 -20.03 0.03 -2.75
C GLN A 218 -19.14 0.06 -1.50
N TYR A 219 -18.31 -0.97 -1.33
CA TYR A 219 -17.45 -1.14 -0.17
C TYR A 219 -16.47 0.02 0.01
N VAL A 220 -15.75 0.39 -1.05
CA VAL A 220 -14.75 1.47 -0.97
C VAL A 220 -15.37 2.83 -0.66
N LYS A 221 -16.61 3.08 -1.10
CA LYS A 221 -17.38 4.30 -0.76
C LYS A 221 -17.82 4.32 0.70
N GLU A 222 -18.32 3.18 1.20
CA GLU A 222 -18.80 3.08 2.58
C GLU A 222 -17.67 3.17 3.61
N HIS A 223 -16.48 2.69 3.23
CA HIS A 223 -15.33 2.59 4.13
C HIS A 223 -14.28 3.67 3.89
N ASP A 224 -14.56 4.68 3.06
CA ASP A 224 -13.63 5.78 2.78
C ASP A 224 -12.24 5.30 2.30
N VAL A 225 -12.25 4.33 1.38
CA VAL A 225 -11.04 3.81 0.74
C VAL A 225 -10.91 4.44 -0.65
N HIS A 226 -9.79 5.12 -0.89
CA HIS A 226 -9.60 5.90 -2.12
C HIS A 226 -8.70 5.23 -3.16
N VAL A 227 -8.11 4.07 -2.86
CA VAL A 227 -7.23 3.34 -3.78
C VAL A 227 -7.56 1.86 -3.83
N VAL A 228 -7.61 1.31 -5.05
CA VAL A 228 -7.82 -0.11 -5.31
C VAL A 228 -6.67 -0.66 -6.16
N ALA A 229 -6.11 -1.79 -5.74
CA ALA A 229 -5.16 -2.57 -6.54
C ALA A 229 -5.82 -3.87 -7.04
N MET A 230 -5.50 -4.31 -8.25
CA MET A 230 -6.11 -5.52 -8.83
C MET A 230 -5.21 -6.23 -9.86
N PRO A 231 -5.41 -7.53 -10.11
CA PRO A 231 -4.71 -8.20 -11.20
C PRO A 231 -5.32 -7.80 -12.57
N GLU A 232 -4.56 -7.98 -13.67
CA GLU A 232 -4.93 -7.46 -15.00
C GLU A 232 -6.32 -7.96 -15.47
N GLU A 233 -6.65 -9.21 -15.20
CA GLU A 233 -7.92 -9.83 -15.58
C GLU A 233 -9.14 -9.15 -14.96
N ARG A 234 -8.97 -8.47 -13.82
CA ARG A 234 -10.03 -7.71 -13.15
C ARG A 234 -10.19 -6.30 -13.69
N ALA A 235 -9.17 -5.75 -14.37
CA ALA A 235 -9.13 -4.38 -14.87
C ALA A 235 -9.97 -4.17 -16.15
N THR A 236 -11.28 -4.42 -16.07
CA THR A 236 -12.20 -4.17 -17.20
C THR A 236 -12.49 -2.67 -17.35
N LYS A 237 -12.73 -2.21 -18.58
CA LYS A 237 -12.99 -0.79 -18.86
C LYS A 237 -14.18 -0.23 -18.09
N SER A 238 -15.26 -1.01 -17.94
CA SER A 238 -16.44 -0.60 -17.17
C SER A 238 -16.11 -0.45 -15.70
N PHE A 239 -15.42 -1.43 -15.11
CA PHE A 239 -15.09 -1.40 -13.69
C PHE A 239 -14.12 -0.26 -13.33
N ILE A 240 -13.08 -0.04 -14.15
CA ILE A 240 -12.18 1.10 -13.98
C ILE A 240 -12.94 2.42 -14.08
N LYS A 241 -13.90 2.53 -15.01
CA LYS A 241 -14.74 3.72 -15.11
C LYS A 241 -15.58 3.93 -13.84
N ASP A 242 -16.21 2.87 -13.32
CA ASP A 242 -17.07 2.97 -12.13
C ASP A 242 -16.28 3.43 -10.89
N LEU A 243 -15.03 2.98 -10.73
CA LEU A 243 -14.11 3.44 -9.69
C LEU A 243 -13.66 4.89 -9.91
N ASN A 244 -13.28 5.25 -11.13
CA ASN A 244 -12.87 6.61 -11.46
C ASN A 244 -14.00 7.63 -11.27
N ASP A 245 -15.25 7.27 -11.60
CA ASP A 245 -16.43 8.12 -11.44
C ASP A 245 -16.69 8.51 -9.97
N ILE A 246 -16.19 7.72 -9.02
CA ILE A 246 -16.28 7.98 -7.58
C ILE A 246 -14.97 8.51 -6.97
N GLY A 247 -13.98 8.84 -7.81
CA GLY A 247 -12.70 9.39 -7.38
C GLY A 247 -11.72 8.36 -6.81
N VAL A 248 -11.94 7.06 -7.04
CA VAL A 248 -11.01 6.01 -6.58
C VAL A 248 -9.90 5.80 -7.60
N VAL A 249 -8.66 5.86 -7.14
CA VAL A 249 -7.45 5.62 -7.91
C VAL A 249 -7.22 4.12 -8.06
N THR A 250 -6.75 3.69 -9.25
CA THR A 250 -6.54 2.26 -9.54
C THR A 250 -5.11 1.94 -9.93
N TYR A 251 -4.54 0.93 -9.29
CA TYR A 251 -3.27 0.31 -9.68
C TYR A 251 -3.50 -1.13 -10.14
N VAL A 252 -2.71 -1.59 -11.11
CA VAL A 252 -2.79 -2.97 -11.62
C VAL A 252 -1.45 -3.68 -11.45
N HIS A 253 -1.47 -4.91 -10.93
CA HIS A 253 -0.28 -5.72 -10.68
C HIS A 253 -0.20 -6.97 -11.59
N SER A 254 0.98 -7.45 -11.97
CA SER A 254 2.26 -6.72 -12.13
C SER A 254 2.61 -6.70 -13.61
N LEU A 255 3.05 -5.55 -14.13
CA LEU A 255 3.19 -5.29 -15.56
C LEU A 255 4.62 -4.87 -15.90
N ASN A 256 5.24 -5.58 -16.85
CA ASN A 256 6.63 -5.34 -17.27
C ASN A 256 6.78 -4.97 -18.75
N LYS A 257 5.67 -4.69 -19.45
CA LYS A 257 5.67 -4.32 -20.86
C LYS A 257 5.02 -2.96 -21.06
N VAL A 258 5.78 -2.02 -21.63
CA VAL A 258 5.32 -0.65 -21.93
C VAL A 258 3.99 -0.63 -22.68
N LYS A 259 3.80 -1.55 -23.64
CA LYS A 259 2.56 -1.64 -24.42
C LYS A 259 1.33 -1.92 -23.55
N ASP A 260 1.47 -2.81 -22.57
CA ASP A 260 0.38 -3.28 -21.73
C ASP A 260 0.03 -2.23 -20.68
N VAL A 261 1.05 -1.61 -20.06
CA VAL A 261 0.88 -0.44 -19.18
C VAL A 261 0.17 0.70 -19.90
N LYS A 262 0.63 1.08 -21.10
CA LYS A 262 -0.02 2.16 -21.87
C LYS A 262 -1.44 1.81 -22.31
N LYS A 263 -1.75 0.52 -22.51
CA LYS A 263 -3.11 0.06 -22.81
C LYS A 263 -4.02 0.26 -21.59
N LEU A 264 -3.59 -0.16 -20.41
CA LEU A 264 -4.35 0.01 -19.16
C LEU A 264 -4.52 1.49 -18.81
N MET A 265 -3.48 2.31 -18.93
CA MET A 265 -3.58 3.76 -18.68
C MET A 265 -4.60 4.44 -19.61
N ARG A 266 -4.67 4.06 -20.90
CA ARG A 266 -5.71 4.55 -21.81
C ARG A 266 -7.13 4.09 -21.44
N MET A 267 -7.27 3.01 -20.66
CA MET A 267 -8.55 2.56 -20.12
C MET A 267 -8.97 3.33 -18.86
N GLY A 268 -8.10 4.18 -18.33
CA GLY A 268 -8.33 4.96 -17.12
C GLY A 268 -7.66 4.41 -15.87
N VAL A 269 -6.84 3.36 -15.98
CA VAL A 269 -5.99 2.91 -14.86
C VAL A 269 -5.00 4.01 -14.54
N HIS A 270 -4.84 4.33 -13.26
CA HIS A 270 -3.93 5.39 -12.83
C HIS A 270 -2.47 4.94 -12.94
N GLY A 271 -2.14 3.77 -12.39
CA GLY A 271 -0.77 3.28 -12.32
C GLY A 271 -0.64 1.76 -12.32
N VAL A 272 0.58 1.26 -12.20
CA VAL A 272 0.85 -0.17 -12.17
C VAL A 272 1.92 -0.53 -11.14
N TYR A 273 1.86 -1.76 -10.65
CA TYR A 273 3.01 -2.43 -10.04
C TYR A 273 3.89 -2.96 -11.17
N THR A 274 5.20 -2.77 -11.04
CA THR A 274 6.15 -3.20 -12.05
C THR A 274 7.46 -3.65 -11.41
N ASP A 275 8.05 -4.69 -11.98
CA ASP A 275 9.37 -5.16 -11.57
C ASP A 275 10.46 -4.34 -12.26
N PHE A 276 10.29 -3.99 -13.54
CA PHE A 276 11.42 -3.51 -14.34
C PHE A 276 11.22 -2.16 -15.03
N LEU A 277 10.00 -1.62 -15.10
CA LEU A 277 9.74 -0.37 -15.83
C LEU A 277 10.09 0.88 -15.02
N SER A 278 10.72 1.85 -15.68
CA SER A 278 10.97 3.19 -15.17
C SER A 278 10.01 4.23 -15.77
N TYR A 279 9.96 5.42 -15.17
CA TYR A 279 9.24 6.57 -15.75
C TYR A 279 9.70 6.88 -17.19
N LYS A 280 11.01 6.81 -17.43
CA LYS A 280 11.62 7.00 -18.74
C LYS A 280 11.11 6.00 -19.79
N ASP A 281 10.94 4.72 -19.43
CA ASP A 281 10.42 3.70 -20.36
C ASP A 281 8.99 4.00 -20.81
N LEU A 282 8.20 4.62 -19.93
CA LEU A 282 6.85 5.06 -20.22
C LEU A 282 6.80 6.41 -20.93
N GLY A 283 7.89 7.18 -20.90
CA GLY A 283 7.97 8.55 -21.40
C GLY A 283 7.31 9.56 -20.45
N ILE A 284 7.35 9.28 -19.15
CA ILE A 284 6.88 10.16 -18.08
C ILE A 284 8.08 10.94 -17.57
N ASP A 285 7.95 12.26 -17.44
CA ASP A 285 8.95 13.11 -16.79
C ASP A 285 8.76 13.03 -15.27
N GLU A 286 9.72 12.45 -14.57
CA GLU A 286 9.69 12.30 -13.11
C GLU A 286 10.03 13.57 -12.34
N ALA A 287 10.66 14.57 -12.96
CA ALA A 287 11.14 15.76 -12.25
C ALA A 287 10.00 16.55 -11.58
N PRO A 288 8.83 16.78 -12.23
CA PRO A 288 7.68 17.40 -11.58
C PRO A 288 7.11 16.56 -10.43
N LEU A 289 7.15 15.23 -10.53
CA LEU A 289 6.64 14.32 -9.50
C LEU A 289 7.50 14.39 -8.23
N ILE A 290 8.82 14.50 -8.39
CA ILE A 290 9.78 14.55 -7.27
C ILE A 290 9.82 15.95 -6.64
N ALA A 291 9.78 17.02 -7.45
CA ALA A 291 9.89 18.40 -6.98
C ALA A 291 8.81 18.79 -5.96
N VAL A 292 7.58 18.29 -6.15
CA VAL A 292 6.47 18.51 -5.20
C VAL A 292 6.79 17.94 -3.81
N GLY A 293 7.42 16.76 -3.75
CA GLY A 293 7.80 16.13 -2.48
C GLY A 293 8.97 16.80 -1.77
N GLN A 294 9.90 17.41 -2.50
CA GLN A 294 11.05 18.11 -1.92
C GLN A 294 10.61 19.36 -1.14
N THR A 295 9.62 20.10 -1.63
CA THR A 295 9.09 21.28 -0.91
C THR A 295 8.42 20.94 0.43
N ASP A 296 7.93 19.71 0.59
CA ASP A 296 7.26 19.26 1.83
C ASP A 296 8.23 18.51 2.77
N ALA A 297 9.21 17.81 2.22
CA ALA A 297 10.32 17.23 2.97
C ALA A 297 11.24 18.30 3.56
N GLU A 298 11.56 19.39 2.83
CA GLU A 298 12.40 20.50 3.31
C GLU A 298 11.73 21.27 4.46
N LYS A 299 10.40 21.44 4.43
CA LYS A 299 9.63 22.02 5.56
C LYS A 299 9.66 21.12 6.80
N SER A 300 9.68 19.80 6.62
CA SER A 300 9.69 18.82 7.69
C SER A 300 11.10 18.62 8.28
N ALA A 301 12.13 18.64 7.42
CA ALA A 301 13.54 18.48 7.80
C ALA A 301 14.12 19.71 8.52
N ALA A 302 13.54 20.91 8.34
CA ALA A 302 13.92 22.11 9.10
C ALA A 302 13.73 21.95 10.63
N ASN A 303 13.05 20.90 11.09
CA ASN A 303 12.84 20.59 12.51
C ASN A 303 13.69 19.44 13.08
N LEU A 304 14.53 18.77 12.28
CA LEU A 304 15.29 17.59 12.72
C LEU A 304 16.74 17.65 12.25
N THR A 305 17.63 18.15 13.11
CA THR A 305 19.08 18.04 12.93
C THR A 305 19.64 17.05 13.95
N THR A 306 20.02 15.85 13.50
CA THR A 306 21.22 15.10 13.94
C THR A 306 21.41 13.87 13.04
N GLN A 307 22.61 13.69 12.49
CA GLN A 307 23.01 12.52 11.70
C GLN A 307 23.32 11.31 12.61
N ASP A 308 22.81 10.13 12.25
CA ASP A 308 23.10 8.85 12.91
C ASP A 308 23.73 7.86 11.91
N PRO A 309 24.96 7.37 12.14
CA PRO A 309 25.64 6.42 11.27
C PRO A 309 25.32 4.98 11.67
N SER A 310 24.10 4.49 11.39
CA SER A 310 23.76 3.09 11.65
C SER A 310 23.09 2.42 10.44
N LEU A 311 23.88 2.11 9.42
CA LEU A 311 23.51 1.13 8.38
C LEU A 311 24.54 -0.01 8.23
N THR A 312 25.45 -0.19 9.17
CA THR A 312 26.52 -1.22 9.07
C THR A 312 26.69 -2.12 10.30
N THR A 313 25.71 -2.21 11.20
CA THR A 313 25.77 -3.17 12.31
C THR A 313 24.45 -3.90 12.48
N ALA A 314 24.51 -5.23 12.42
CA ALA A 314 23.41 -6.11 12.80
C ALA A 314 23.04 -5.87 14.28
N SER A 315 22.06 -5.02 14.55
CA SER A 315 21.49 -4.90 15.89
C SER A 315 20.49 -6.02 16.10
N ALA A 316 20.70 -6.81 17.17
CA ALA A 316 19.78 -7.86 17.58
C ALA A 316 18.46 -7.26 18.08
N ASP A 317 17.42 -7.35 17.27
CA ASP A 317 16.05 -7.18 17.74
C ASP A 317 15.71 -8.41 18.59
N THR A 318 15.77 -8.27 19.92
CA THR A 318 15.39 -9.34 20.85
C THR A 318 14.14 -8.88 21.60
N VAL A 319 13.00 -9.51 21.32
CA VAL A 319 11.80 -9.38 22.15
C VAL A 319 11.84 -10.51 23.18
N THR A 320 11.77 -10.15 24.47
CA THR A 320 11.74 -11.11 25.58
C THR A 320 10.47 -11.95 25.54
N GLY A 321 10.65 -13.26 25.74
CA GLY A 321 9.70 -14.29 25.36
C GLY A 321 8.35 -14.27 26.09
N GLN A 322 7.32 -14.62 25.34
CA GLN A 322 6.15 -15.30 25.85
C GLN A 322 6.06 -16.68 25.19
N SER A 323 5.77 -17.67 26.02
CA SER A 323 5.64 -19.09 25.67
C SER A 323 4.48 -19.30 24.70
N THR A 324 4.75 -19.87 23.51
CA THR A 324 3.70 -20.23 22.54
C THR A 324 3.62 -21.75 22.37
N VAL A 325 2.40 -22.26 22.46
CA VAL A 325 2.01 -23.61 22.06
C VAL A 325 1.92 -23.64 20.52
N ALA A 326 2.39 -24.72 19.89
CA ALA A 326 2.42 -24.84 18.44
C ALA A 326 1.01 -24.70 17.82
N PRO A 327 0.81 -23.84 16.81
CA PRO A 327 -0.48 -23.75 16.11
C PRO A 327 -0.69 -24.93 15.18
N ALA A 328 -1.96 -25.27 14.97
CA ALA A 328 -2.42 -26.28 14.02
C ALA A 328 -2.11 -25.85 12.57
N PRO A 329 -2.00 -26.78 11.60
CA PRO A 329 -1.65 -26.46 10.22
C PRO A 329 -2.65 -25.48 9.59
N THR A 330 -2.12 -24.44 8.96
CA THR A 330 -2.85 -23.29 8.40
C THR A 330 -3.59 -23.62 7.11
N THR A 331 -4.61 -22.82 6.79
CA THR A 331 -5.38 -22.79 5.54
C THR A 331 -4.51 -22.69 4.26
N TRP A 332 -3.25 -22.28 4.38
CA TRP A 332 -2.23 -22.33 3.32
C TRP A 332 -2.01 -23.73 2.70
N GLU A 333 -2.18 -24.81 3.48
CA GLU A 333 -2.16 -26.19 2.95
C GLU A 333 -3.30 -26.43 1.92
N LYS A 334 -4.41 -25.69 1.99
CA LYS A 334 -5.51 -25.75 1.03
C LYS A 334 -5.23 -24.92 -0.23
N ILE A 335 -4.46 -23.84 -0.10
CA ILE A 335 -4.04 -22.97 -1.23
C ILE A 335 -2.93 -23.64 -2.06
N LYS A 336 -2.03 -24.44 -1.43
CA LYS A 336 -1.09 -25.32 -2.14
C LYS A 336 -1.74 -26.19 -3.22
N LEU A 337 -2.97 -26.64 -2.98
CA LEU A 337 -3.74 -27.49 -3.90
C LEU A 337 -4.27 -26.72 -5.12
N LEU A 338 -4.49 -25.41 -4.99
CA LEU A 338 -5.01 -24.55 -6.05
C LEU A 338 -3.89 -24.00 -6.94
N LEU A 339 -2.77 -23.58 -6.34
CA LEU A 339 -1.62 -23.00 -7.07
C LEU A 339 -0.76 -24.06 -7.75
N GLY A 340 -0.69 -25.28 -7.21
CA GLY A 340 0.02 -26.40 -7.83
C GLY A 340 -0.52 -26.82 -9.21
N GLN A 341 -1.73 -26.39 -9.59
CA GLN A 341 -2.34 -26.64 -10.89
C GLN A 341 -2.06 -25.55 -11.93
N LEU A 342 -1.57 -24.37 -11.52
CA LEU A 342 -1.34 -23.22 -12.40
C LEU A 342 0.11 -23.08 -12.89
N PHE A 343 1.08 -23.75 -12.25
CA PHE A 343 2.50 -23.70 -12.61
C PHE A 343 3.03 -24.97 -13.32
N ASN A 344 2.13 -25.83 -13.79
CA ASN A 344 2.46 -27.00 -14.63
C ASN A 344 1.83 -26.87 -16.04
N SER A 345 1.98 -25.71 -16.67
CA SER A 345 1.71 -25.52 -18.12
C SER A 345 2.66 -24.50 -18.72
#